data_AF-A0A2G5ET55-F1
#
_entry.id   AF-A0A2G5ET55-F1
#
_cell.length_a   1.000
_cell.length_b   1.000
_cell.length_c   1.000
_cell.angle_alpha   90.00
_cell.angle_beta   90.00
_cell.angle_gamma   90.00
#
_symmetry.space_group_name_H-M   'P 1'
#
loop_
_entity.id
_entity.type
_entity.pdbx_description
1 polymer ?
#
loop_
_entity_poly.entity_id
_entity_poly.type
_entity_poly.pdbx_seq_one_letter_code
_entity_poly.pdbx_strand_id
1 'polypeptide(L)'
;MASSSSSSSSTWNSNNSFVILELKDPFSTETDFYKQNKKNEIFISNENISHFSLSSLHLTSHIIKVQANRNNESSLDSVSIEWNLEIVMYVLKFIHGFLLNISIDNFIPLMEGAFFFGVEAILAECMAWFSEAFSTREKFTMQIPLESIVELWSFGLEHAIGCIPEQCTGYLARNFMWAISCCFFLEVPFKLISCCLKHPHLTVDSEKHLAEALLVWLKFKTRSLEGSSVRDDDNYSDILKMVRVALLPLWFAAGKKKSCYFSEFADKSISAILDLINNPSTSLQRVLSNGDLDGITIRVTKYTERIDLSGCPQITSALLLLSLLPCSHKIDFMSQERIEESLTGVVNLHMGKYGVPQNMSPTLFEAVRELDVSKCPYLHLEAAIKCFCKSFPSLKILKASHCLHFRMATVFHLVQSCPLLNELYFNADISPVISTQVTTVSTCIDGYRDLDVPSYRVLKERPLAANISKLILEGRTEIEDLDLIYITLLSGSLCYLNLRGCMSVTDIGISKLISKCLNLHSIVAGDTNFGTSSILALCSDLPSLECFPGVHSTSLASRLQKLHIGGCKSK
;
A
#
# COMPACT_ATOMS: atom_id res chain seq x y z
N MET A 1 -63.94 -62.00 46.03
CA MET A 1 -63.30 -62.59 47.23
C MET A 1 -62.32 -63.64 46.74
N ALA A 2 -61.00 -63.56 46.98
CA ALA A 2 -60.22 -62.57 47.70
C ALA A 2 -58.83 -62.34 47.04
N SER A 3 -58.14 -61.30 47.50
CA SER A 3 -56.69 -60.99 47.36
C SER A 3 -55.77 -62.19 47.70
N SER A 4 -54.47 -62.30 47.40
CA SER A 4 -53.36 -61.37 47.00
C SER A 4 -52.13 -62.24 46.59
N SER A 5 -50.97 -61.80 46.04
CA SER A 5 -50.42 -60.51 45.54
C SER A 5 -49.09 -60.78 44.76
N SER A 6 -48.56 -59.76 44.07
CA SER A 6 -47.14 -59.48 43.72
C SER A 6 -46.23 -60.59 43.13
N SER A 7 -45.67 -60.58 41.91
CA SER A 7 -45.13 -59.55 40.97
C SER A 7 -43.59 -59.44 40.96
N SER A 8 -42.96 -59.90 39.87
CA SER A 8 -41.63 -59.44 39.41
C SER A 8 -41.33 -59.91 37.98
N SER A 9 -42.14 -59.48 37.00
CA SER A 9 -41.83 -59.68 35.57
C SER A 9 -40.76 -58.68 35.12
N SER A 10 -39.57 -59.17 34.81
CA SER A 10 -38.45 -58.37 34.31
C SER A 10 -38.74 -57.82 32.91
N THR A 11 -39.08 -56.53 32.82
CA THR A 11 -39.07 -55.79 31.56
C THR A 11 -37.63 -55.65 31.05
N TRP A 12 -37.39 -56.09 29.82
CA TRP A 12 -36.09 -55.99 29.17
C TRP A 12 -35.71 -54.52 28.95
N ASN A 13 -34.57 -54.08 29.48
CA ASN A 13 -34.06 -52.72 29.25
C ASN A 13 -33.26 -52.65 27.94
N SER A 14 -33.72 -51.79 27.03
CA SER A 14 -33.20 -51.59 25.68
C SER A 14 -31.98 -50.63 25.65
N ASN A 15 -30.90 -50.96 26.37
CA ASN A 15 -29.78 -50.03 26.59
C ASN A 15 -28.60 -50.13 25.59
N ASN A 16 -28.62 -51.06 24.62
CA ASN A 16 -27.41 -51.40 23.84
C ASN A 16 -27.15 -50.57 22.56
N SER A 17 -28.03 -49.63 22.18
CA SER A 17 -27.96 -48.92 20.89
C SER A 17 -27.12 -47.64 20.87
N PHE A 18 -26.54 -47.24 22.01
CA PHE A 18 -25.82 -45.96 22.14
C PHE A 18 -24.43 -46.13 22.74
N VAL A 19 -23.52 -45.20 22.41
CA VAL A 19 -22.18 -45.06 22.98
C VAL A 19 -22.09 -43.69 23.63
N ILE A 20 -21.48 -43.61 24.82
CA ILE A 20 -21.27 -42.34 25.53
C ILE A 20 -19.89 -41.77 25.18
N LEU A 21 -19.85 -40.64 24.49
CA LEU A 21 -18.64 -39.85 24.29
C LEU A 21 -18.38 -39.00 25.55
N GLU A 22 -17.31 -39.31 26.30
CA GLU A 22 -16.90 -38.58 27.50
C GLU A 22 -15.78 -37.57 27.15
N LEU A 23 -16.14 -36.30 27.05
CA LEU A 23 -15.23 -35.20 26.69
C LEU A 23 -14.65 -34.56 27.96
N LYS A 24 -13.34 -34.36 27.98
CA LYS A 24 -12.60 -33.72 29.08
C LYS A 24 -11.69 -32.61 28.55
N ASP A 25 -11.64 -31.50 29.26
CA ASP A 25 -10.76 -30.37 28.93
C ASP A 25 -9.36 -30.59 29.55
N PRO A 26 -8.28 -30.70 28.75
CA PRO A 26 -6.92 -30.88 29.26
C PRO A 26 -6.36 -29.64 29.97
N PHE A 27 -6.99 -28.47 29.85
CA PHE A 27 -6.53 -27.23 30.49
C PHE A 27 -7.11 -26.99 31.89
N SER A 28 -7.98 -27.87 32.40
CA SER A 28 -8.45 -27.78 33.79
C SER A 28 -7.32 -28.14 34.76
N THR A 29 -6.72 -27.14 35.40
CA THR A 29 -5.63 -27.36 36.36
C THR A 29 -6.11 -28.15 37.59
N GLU A 30 -5.32 -29.15 38.02
CA GLU A 30 -5.63 -30.00 39.19
C GLU A 30 -5.79 -29.22 40.51
N THR A 31 -5.45 -27.94 40.56
CA THR A 31 -5.59 -27.09 41.74
C THR A 31 -7.03 -26.91 42.25
N ASP A 32 -8.06 -27.15 41.43
CA ASP A 32 -9.46 -27.08 41.86
C ASP A 32 -10.01 -28.41 42.45
N PHE A 33 -9.26 -29.52 42.40
CA PHE A 33 -9.72 -30.83 42.89
C PHE A 33 -10.12 -30.85 44.38
N TYR A 34 -9.59 -29.92 45.19
CA TYR A 34 -9.78 -29.92 46.64
C TYR A 34 -10.95 -29.05 47.14
N LYS A 35 -11.78 -28.45 46.27
CA LYS A 35 -12.88 -27.55 46.72
C LYS A 35 -14.30 -27.87 46.28
N GLN A 36 -14.56 -28.76 45.31
CA GLN A 36 -15.93 -29.19 45.02
C GLN A 36 -16.05 -30.71 44.82
N ASN A 37 -16.67 -31.36 45.81
CA ASN A 37 -16.92 -32.80 45.84
C ASN A 37 -18.12 -33.23 44.96
N LYS A 38 -18.24 -32.62 43.77
CA LYS A 38 -19.20 -32.97 42.73
C LYS A 38 -18.50 -32.89 41.37
N LYS A 39 -18.36 -34.05 40.73
CA LYS A 39 -18.21 -34.08 39.26
C LYS A 39 -19.49 -33.48 38.68
N ASN A 40 -19.43 -32.25 38.19
CA ASN A 40 -20.49 -31.69 37.38
C ASN A 40 -20.37 -32.30 35.98
N GLU A 41 -20.96 -33.48 35.81
CA GLU A 41 -21.12 -34.16 34.53
C GLU A 41 -22.38 -33.61 33.83
N ILE A 42 -22.23 -33.06 32.61
CA ILE A 42 -23.38 -32.64 31.80
C ILE A 42 -23.65 -33.70 30.74
N PHE A 43 -24.87 -34.22 30.71
CA PHE A 43 -25.36 -35.08 29.64
C PHE A 43 -26.01 -34.24 28.54
N ILE A 44 -25.55 -34.42 27.31
CA ILE A 44 -26.09 -33.75 26.12
C ILE A 44 -26.74 -34.81 25.22
N SER A 45 -28.06 -34.70 25.04
CA SER A 45 -28.81 -35.44 24.03
C SER A 45 -28.77 -34.70 22.68
N ASN A 46 -28.89 -35.44 21.57
CA ASN A 46 -28.91 -34.87 20.21
C ASN A 46 -29.85 -33.68 20.03
N GLU A 47 -30.99 -33.68 20.73
CA GLU A 47 -32.03 -32.64 20.62
C GLU A 47 -31.63 -31.29 21.24
N ASN A 48 -30.66 -31.27 22.16
CA ASN A 48 -30.30 -30.07 22.95
C ASN A 48 -28.98 -29.39 22.53
N ILE A 49 -28.24 -29.96 21.58
CA ILE A 49 -26.92 -29.47 21.13
C ILE A 49 -26.96 -28.01 20.63
N SER A 50 -28.11 -27.58 20.09
CA SER A 50 -28.38 -26.21 19.63
C SER A 50 -28.31 -25.15 20.73
N HIS A 51 -28.76 -25.48 21.95
CA HIS A 51 -29.03 -24.52 23.02
C HIS A 51 -27.83 -24.24 23.92
N PHE A 52 -26.76 -25.04 23.84
CA PHE A 52 -25.56 -24.82 24.64
C PHE A 52 -24.72 -23.68 24.09
N SER A 53 -24.71 -22.53 24.78
CA SER A 53 -23.71 -21.49 24.59
C SER A 53 -22.42 -21.84 25.32
N LEU A 54 -21.28 -21.45 24.75
CA LEU A 54 -19.94 -21.66 25.34
C LEU A 54 -19.81 -21.08 26.75
N SER A 55 -20.44 -19.92 26.97
CA SER A 55 -20.57 -19.25 28.26
C SER A 55 -21.18 -20.14 29.35
N SER A 56 -22.08 -21.07 28.97
CA SER A 56 -22.75 -21.98 29.92
C SER A 56 -21.88 -23.17 30.31
N LEU A 57 -21.03 -23.65 29.39
CA LEU A 57 -20.20 -24.83 29.59
C LEU A 57 -18.94 -24.53 30.41
N HIS A 58 -18.24 -23.43 30.08
CA HIS A 58 -17.04 -22.97 30.81
C HIS A 58 -17.29 -22.68 32.31
N LEU A 59 -18.52 -22.34 32.68
CA LEU A 59 -18.88 -21.97 34.05
C LEU A 59 -19.32 -23.14 34.93
N THR A 60 -19.54 -24.36 34.38
CA THR A 60 -20.26 -25.40 35.13
C THR A 60 -19.71 -26.83 35.06
N SER A 61 -18.99 -27.28 34.04
CA SER A 61 -18.69 -28.72 33.87
C SER A 61 -17.29 -29.05 33.37
N HIS A 62 -16.65 -30.04 33.99
CA HIS A 62 -15.34 -30.58 33.61
C HIS A 62 -15.43 -31.82 32.70
N ILE A 63 -16.63 -32.43 32.60
CA ILE A 63 -16.88 -33.65 31.85
C ILE A 63 -18.22 -33.50 31.12
N ILE A 64 -18.23 -33.65 29.79
CA ILE A 64 -19.45 -33.69 28.97
C ILE A 64 -19.66 -35.09 28.43
N LYS A 65 -20.88 -35.61 28.55
CA LYS A 65 -21.30 -36.93 28.05
C LYS A 65 -22.30 -36.76 26.92
N VAL A 66 -21.89 -37.06 25.69
CA VAL A 66 -22.73 -36.98 24.48
C VAL A 66 -23.18 -38.38 24.07
N GLN A 67 -24.47 -38.55 23.81
CA GLN A 67 -25.06 -39.85 23.44
C GLN A 67 -25.08 -40.02 21.91
N ALA A 68 -24.19 -40.87 21.38
CA ALA A 68 -24.11 -41.19 19.96
C ALA A 68 -24.73 -42.57 19.64
N ASN A 69 -25.26 -42.75 18.42
CA ASN A 69 -25.73 -44.06 17.96
C ASN A 69 -24.56 -45.03 17.74
N ARG A 70 -24.72 -46.29 18.15
CA ARG A 70 -23.68 -47.32 18.05
C ARG A 70 -23.55 -47.84 16.61
N ASN A 71 -22.34 -47.76 16.05
CA ASN A 71 -21.97 -48.53 14.85
C ASN A 71 -21.53 -49.95 15.25
N ASN A 72 -21.77 -50.93 14.37
CA ASN A 72 -21.78 -52.37 14.68
C ASN A 72 -20.46 -53.03 15.16
N GLU A 73 -19.35 -52.28 15.33
CA GLU A 73 -18.02 -52.85 15.54
C GLU A 73 -17.38 -52.56 16.93
N SER A 74 -18.03 -51.79 17.81
CA SER A 74 -17.47 -51.46 19.13
C SER A 74 -18.21 -52.10 20.31
N SER A 75 -17.49 -52.89 21.10
CA SER A 75 -17.94 -53.47 22.38
C SER A 75 -17.82 -52.52 23.58
N LEU A 76 -17.27 -51.32 23.36
CA LEU A 76 -17.09 -50.28 24.39
C LEU A 76 -18.39 -49.47 24.59
N ASP A 77 -18.79 -49.30 25.85
CA ASP A 77 -19.97 -48.50 26.21
C ASP A 77 -19.67 -46.99 26.29
N SER A 78 -18.39 -46.62 26.40
CA SER A 78 -17.93 -45.22 26.38
C SER A 78 -16.61 -45.03 25.64
N VAL A 79 -16.42 -43.84 25.08
CA VAL A 79 -15.19 -43.37 24.44
C VAL A 79 -14.79 -42.05 25.08
N SER A 80 -13.65 -42.02 25.78
CA SER A 80 -13.14 -40.79 26.40
C SER A 80 -12.19 -40.03 25.47
N ILE A 81 -12.39 -38.71 25.33
CA ILE A 81 -11.56 -37.85 24.50
C ILE A 81 -11.12 -36.64 25.33
N GLU A 82 -9.81 -36.42 25.39
CA GLU A 82 -9.19 -35.26 26.03
C GLU A 82 -8.85 -34.25 24.92
N TRP A 83 -9.60 -33.15 24.86
CA TRP A 83 -9.47 -32.13 23.82
C TRP A 83 -10.02 -30.79 24.33
N ASN A 84 -9.61 -29.68 23.72
CA ASN A 84 -10.26 -28.39 23.94
C ASN A 84 -11.77 -28.51 23.65
N LEU A 85 -12.57 -28.29 24.69
CA LEU A 85 -14.00 -28.56 24.70
C LEU A 85 -14.80 -27.62 23.80
N GLU A 86 -14.31 -26.40 23.56
CA GLU A 86 -14.91 -25.45 22.60
C GLU A 86 -14.90 -26.04 21.17
N ILE A 87 -13.76 -26.56 20.74
CA ILE A 87 -13.55 -27.12 19.41
C ILE A 87 -14.51 -28.30 19.18
N VAL A 88 -14.55 -29.24 20.14
CA VAL A 88 -15.42 -30.42 20.01
C VAL A 88 -16.90 -30.03 19.93
N MET A 89 -17.33 -29.00 20.68
CA MET A 89 -18.69 -28.49 20.59
C MET A 89 -19.00 -27.85 19.23
N TYR A 90 -18.06 -27.14 18.59
CA TYR A 90 -18.25 -26.67 17.21
C TYR A 90 -18.36 -27.82 16.21
N VAL A 91 -17.46 -28.81 16.29
CA VAL A 91 -17.48 -29.98 15.40
C VAL A 91 -18.78 -30.77 15.53
N LEU A 92 -19.25 -31.02 16.76
CA LEU A 92 -20.53 -31.70 17.01
C LEU A 92 -21.72 -30.87 16.49
N LYS A 93 -21.75 -29.56 16.76
CA LYS A 93 -22.80 -28.67 16.21
C LYS A 93 -22.86 -28.75 14.69
N PHE A 94 -21.71 -28.73 14.03
CA PHE A 94 -21.66 -28.86 12.58
C PHE A 94 -22.21 -30.22 12.08
N ILE A 95 -21.80 -31.34 12.71
CA ILE A 95 -22.32 -32.68 12.40
C ILE A 95 -23.85 -32.75 12.56
N HIS A 96 -24.42 -31.99 13.52
CA HIS A 96 -25.86 -31.86 13.73
C HIS A 96 -26.55 -30.78 12.88
N GLY A 97 -25.86 -30.22 11.88
CA GLY A 97 -26.46 -29.32 10.88
C GLY A 97 -26.49 -27.83 11.25
N PHE A 98 -25.71 -27.40 12.26
CA PHE A 98 -25.57 -25.98 12.61
C PHE A 98 -24.45 -25.31 11.80
N LEU A 99 -24.67 -24.06 11.40
CA LEU A 99 -23.68 -23.24 10.69
C LEU A 99 -22.49 -22.90 11.60
N LEU A 100 -21.28 -22.99 11.05
CA LEU A 100 -20.06 -22.52 11.69
C LEU A 100 -19.85 -21.02 11.40
N ASN A 101 -19.42 -20.27 12.42
CA ASN A 101 -18.96 -18.89 12.26
C ASN A 101 -17.43 -18.88 12.39
N ILE A 102 -16.75 -18.92 11.24
CA ILE A 102 -15.29 -19.03 11.19
C ILE A 102 -14.66 -17.63 11.31
N SER A 103 -13.65 -17.50 12.17
CA SER A 103 -12.86 -16.30 12.41
C SER A 103 -11.36 -16.65 12.37
N ILE A 104 -10.52 -15.62 12.43
CA ILE A 104 -9.06 -15.81 12.49
C ILE A 104 -8.64 -16.61 13.74
N ASP A 105 -9.32 -16.38 14.87
CA ASP A 105 -8.99 -16.94 16.17
C ASP A 105 -9.41 -18.41 16.31
N ASN A 106 -10.48 -18.83 15.62
CA ASN A 106 -10.98 -20.21 15.67
C ASN A 106 -10.57 -21.08 14.46
N PHE A 107 -9.95 -20.51 13.42
CA PHE A 107 -9.57 -21.26 12.22
C PHE A 107 -8.63 -22.44 12.51
N ILE A 108 -7.50 -22.21 13.18
CA ILE A 108 -6.54 -23.28 13.52
C ILE A 108 -7.21 -24.34 14.42
N PRO A 109 -7.86 -23.96 15.55
CA PRO A 109 -8.64 -24.89 16.37
C PRO A 109 -9.65 -25.75 15.59
N LEU A 110 -10.43 -25.14 14.68
CA LEU A 110 -11.42 -25.87 13.87
C LEU A 110 -10.77 -26.82 12.87
N MET A 111 -9.65 -26.43 12.25
CA MET A 111 -8.89 -27.30 11.34
C MET A 111 -8.32 -28.52 12.08
N GLU A 112 -7.68 -28.33 13.23
CA GLU A 112 -7.14 -29.42 14.06
C GLU A 112 -8.23 -30.41 14.48
N GLY A 113 -9.36 -29.89 15.00
CA GLY A 113 -10.51 -30.71 15.34
C GLY A 113 -11.07 -31.47 14.13
N ALA A 114 -11.23 -30.81 12.98
CA ALA A 114 -11.74 -31.43 11.78
C ALA A 114 -10.81 -32.51 11.22
N PHE A 115 -9.48 -32.35 11.30
CA PHE A 115 -8.52 -33.40 10.96
C PHE A 115 -8.63 -34.60 11.90
N PHE A 116 -8.69 -34.36 13.22
CA PHE A 116 -8.75 -35.44 14.20
C PHE A 116 -10.06 -36.24 14.13
N PHE A 117 -11.20 -35.57 13.97
CA PHE A 117 -12.51 -36.21 13.85
C PHE A 117 -12.85 -36.67 12.42
N GLY A 118 -11.99 -36.40 11.43
CA GLY A 118 -12.19 -36.80 10.03
C GLY A 118 -13.36 -36.10 9.32
N VAL A 119 -13.68 -34.85 9.69
CA VAL A 119 -14.85 -34.13 9.19
C VAL A 119 -14.49 -33.25 7.99
N GLU A 120 -14.37 -33.87 6.82
CA GLU A 120 -13.95 -33.22 5.57
C GLU A 120 -14.75 -31.95 5.21
N ALA A 121 -16.05 -31.93 5.54
CA ALA A 121 -16.90 -30.78 5.25
C ALA A 121 -16.54 -29.52 6.07
N ILE A 122 -16.01 -29.67 7.31
CA ILE A 122 -15.49 -28.52 8.08
C ILE A 122 -14.18 -28.03 7.45
N LEU A 123 -13.30 -28.94 7.01
CA LEU A 123 -12.07 -28.56 6.30
C LEU A 123 -12.39 -27.77 5.03
N ALA A 124 -13.44 -28.15 4.29
CA ALA A 124 -13.91 -27.43 3.11
C ALA A 124 -14.43 -26.02 3.45
N GLU A 125 -15.24 -25.85 4.51
CA GLU A 125 -15.72 -24.53 4.95
C GLU A 125 -14.58 -23.63 5.45
N CYS A 126 -13.66 -24.18 6.25
CA CYS A 126 -12.46 -23.46 6.69
C CYS A 126 -11.61 -22.99 5.50
N MET A 127 -11.32 -23.86 4.54
CA MET A 127 -10.51 -23.49 3.37
C MET A 127 -11.22 -22.49 2.44
N ALA A 128 -12.55 -22.53 2.35
CA ALA A 128 -13.34 -21.54 1.62
C ALA A 128 -13.28 -20.16 2.31
N TRP A 129 -13.51 -20.11 3.63
CA TRP A 129 -13.39 -18.90 4.44
C TRP A 129 -11.99 -18.29 4.34
N PHE A 130 -10.95 -19.11 4.52
CA PHE A 130 -9.55 -18.69 4.44
C PHE A 130 -9.24 -18.10 3.06
N SER A 131 -9.70 -18.75 1.99
CA SER A 131 -9.52 -18.23 0.64
C SER A 131 -10.25 -16.91 0.38
N GLU A 132 -11.42 -16.64 0.98
CA GLU A 132 -12.09 -15.33 0.86
C GLU A 132 -11.36 -14.23 1.67
N ALA A 133 -11.01 -14.53 2.92
CA ALA A 133 -10.30 -13.63 3.83
C ALA A 133 -8.91 -13.24 3.28
N PHE A 134 -8.21 -14.19 2.66
CA PHE A 134 -6.90 -13.96 2.03
C PHE A 134 -6.99 -13.58 0.54
N SER A 135 -8.16 -13.42 -0.07
CA SER A 135 -8.28 -12.99 -1.48
C SER A 135 -8.68 -11.52 -1.62
N THR A 136 -9.66 -11.06 -0.84
CA THR A 136 -10.37 -9.81 -1.13
C THR A 136 -9.62 -8.53 -0.75
N ARG A 137 -9.67 -7.51 -1.64
CA ARG A 137 -9.12 -6.16 -1.38
C ARG A 137 -10.09 -5.24 -0.64
N GLU A 138 -11.40 -5.54 -0.70
CA GLU A 138 -12.45 -4.53 -0.48
C GLU A 138 -13.56 -4.91 0.51
N LYS A 139 -13.64 -6.18 0.95
CA LYS A 139 -14.71 -6.62 1.87
C LYS A 139 -14.35 -6.56 3.36
N PHE A 140 -13.09 -6.82 3.72
CA PHE A 140 -12.63 -6.72 5.09
C PHE A 140 -11.94 -5.38 5.34
N THR A 141 -12.55 -4.54 6.16
CA THR A 141 -11.98 -3.26 6.63
C THR A 141 -10.85 -3.42 7.65
N MET A 142 -10.60 -4.65 8.12
CA MET A 142 -9.52 -4.99 9.03
C MET A 142 -8.47 -5.84 8.31
N GLN A 143 -7.21 -5.43 8.45
CA GLN A 143 -6.06 -6.25 8.10
C GLN A 143 -5.92 -7.38 9.11
N ILE A 144 -5.58 -8.58 8.63
CA ILE A 144 -5.32 -9.73 9.51
C ILE A 144 -4.04 -9.45 10.31
N PRO A 145 -4.01 -9.67 11.64
CA PRO A 145 -2.82 -9.44 12.45
C PRO A 145 -1.59 -10.20 11.91
N LEU A 146 -0.41 -9.55 11.94
CA LEU A 146 0.81 -10.15 11.41
C LEU A 146 1.24 -11.40 12.19
N GLU A 147 0.94 -11.43 13.48
CA GLU A 147 1.10 -12.58 14.39
C GLU A 147 0.32 -13.79 13.85
N SER A 148 -1.00 -13.64 13.66
CA SER A 148 -1.88 -14.70 13.13
C SER A 148 -1.46 -15.17 11.73
N ILE A 149 -0.93 -14.29 10.86
CA ILE A 149 -0.41 -14.70 9.54
C ILE A 149 0.81 -15.62 9.69
N VAL A 150 1.70 -15.35 10.66
CA VAL A 150 2.86 -16.20 10.94
C VAL A 150 2.43 -17.53 11.56
N GLU A 151 1.48 -17.52 12.50
CA GLU A 151 0.90 -18.73 13.11
C GLU A 151 0.26 -19.64 12.05
N LEU A 152 -0.61 -19.08 11.19
CA LEU A 152 -1.24 -19.80 10.09
C LEU A 152 -0.22 -20.37 9.09
N TRP A 153 0.81 -19.59 8.77
CA TRP A 153 1.88 -20.04 7.87
C TRP A 153 2.67 -21.20 8.46
N SER A 154 2.99 -21.17 9.77
CA SER A 154 3.65 -22.27 10.48
C SER A 154 2.75 -23.50 10.56
N PHE A 155 1.50 -23.34 10.99
CA PHE A 155 0.50 -24.42 11.04
C PHE A 155 0.36 -25.16 9.71
N GLY A 156 0.27 -24.40 8.60
CA GLY A 156 0.17 -24.96 7.25
C GLY A 156 1.43 -25.70 6.78
N LEU A 157 2.61 -25.38 7.31
CA LEU A 157 3.84 -26.14 7.07
C LEU A 157 3.89 -27.42 7.91
N GLU A 158 3.57 -27.32 9.20
CA GLU A 158 3.56 -28.45 10.15
C GLU A 158 2.61 -29.56 9.70
N HIS A 159 1.43 -29.19 9.18
CA HIS A 159 0.41 -30.11 8.69
C HIS A 159 0.52 -30.42 7.18
N ALA A 160 1.57 -29.94 6.50
CA ALA A 160 1.80 -30.10 5.06
C ALA A 160 0.66 -29.60 4.14
N ILE A 161 -0.14 -28.63 4.59
CA ILE A 161 -1.27 -28.03 3.87
C ILE A 161 -0.75 -26.91 2.97
N GLY A 162 -0.09 -27.26 1.86
CA GLY A 162 0.72 -26.33 1.04
C GLY A 162 0.02 -25.05 0.56
N CYS A 163 -1.31 -25.04 0.42
CA CYS A 163 -2.08 -23.86 0.04
C CYS A 163 -2.15 -22.78 1.14
N ILE A 164 -2.05 -23.13 2.43
CA ILE A 164 -2.05 -22.15 3.52
C ILE A 164 -0.76 -21.31 3.50
N PRO A 165 0.46 -21.90 3.50
CA PRO A 165 1.70 -21.12 3.40
C PRO A 165 1.80 -20.29 2.12
N GLU A 166 1.26 -20.79 1.00
CA GLU A 166 1.21 -20.06 -0.27
C GLU A 166 0.34 -18.80 -0.18
N GLN A 167 -0.90 -18.91 0.32
CA GLN A 167 -1.80 -17.76 0.47
C GLN A 167 -1.31 -16.76 1.52
N CYS A 168 -0.75 -17.23 2.65
CA CYS A 168 -0.10 -16.38 3.65
C CYS A 168 1.08 -15.60 3.05
N THR A 169 1.95 -16.27 2.27
CA THR A 169 3.06 -15.63 1.54
C THR A 169 2.53 -14.59 0.56
N GLY A 170 1.52 -14.93 -0.24
CA GLY A 170 0.92 -14.00 -1.20
C GLY A 170 0.24 -12.80 -0.55
N TYR A 171 -0.35 -12.99 0.64
CA TYR A 171 -0.92 -11.92 1.45
C TYR A 171 0.13 -10.98 2.03
N LEU A 172 1.16 -11.54 2.63
CA LEU A 172 2.26 -10.75 3.19
C LEU A 172 3.03 -10.00 2.10
N ALA A 173 3.19 -10.59 0.90
CA ALA A 173 3.85 -9.94 -0.24
C ALA A 173 3.07 -8.72 -0.79
N ARG A 174 1.74 -8.81 -0.97
CA ARG A 174 0.93 -7.66 -1.43
C ARG A 174 0.76 -6.58 -0.36
N ASN A 175 0.81 -6.95 0.92
CA ASN A 175 0.68 -6.04 2.07
C ASN A 175 2.03 -5.72 2.73
N PHE A 176 3.16 -5.88 2.02
CA PHE A 176 4.50 -5.82 2.63
C PHE A 176 4.79 -4.46 3.28
N MET A 177 4.33 -3.36 2.68
CA MET A 177 4.44 -2.00 3.26
C MET A 177 3.69 -1.82 4.59
N TRP A 178 2.55 -2.51 4.76
CA TRP A 178 1.87 -2.58 6.05
C TRP A 178 2.67 -3.43 7.03
N ALA A 179 3.13 -4.61 6.61
CA ALA A 179 3.86 -5.52 7.49
C ALA A 179 5.13 -4.89 8.07
N ILE A 180 5.93 -4.17 7.28
CA ILE A 180 7.14 -3.48 7.78
C ILE A 180 6.84 -2.34 8.76
N SER A 181 5.58 -1.87 8.83
CA SER A 181 5.15 -0.87 9.81
C SER A 181 4.71 -1.50 11.15
N CYS A 182 4.46 -2.81 11.19
CA CYS A 182 4.12 -3.55 12.39
C CYS A 182 5.37 -3.85 13.22
N CYS A 183 5.30 -3.68 14.55
CA CYS A 183 6.39 -4.02 15.46
C CYS A 183 6.78 -5.51 15.39
N PHE A 184 5.82 -6.40 15.13
CA PHE A 184 6.03 -7.84 14.99
C PHE A 184 6.82 -8.23 13.73
N PHE A 185 7.08 -7.31 12.79
CA PHE A 185 7.87 -7.61 11.58
C PHE A 185 9.24 -8.24 11.88
N LEU A 186 9.85 -7.84 13.01
CA LEU A 186 11.14 -8.34 13.46
C LEU A 186 11.12 -9.83 13.81
N GLU A 187 9.95 -10.38 14.16
CA GLU A 187 9.80 -11.79 14.51
C GLU A 187 9.58 -12.69 13.31
N VAL A 188 9.03 -12.16 12.21
CA VAL A 188 8.68 -12.92 10.99
C VAL A 188 9.83 -13.84 10.54
N PRO A 189 9.57 -15.16 10.32
CA PRO A 189 10.58 -16.12 9.94
C PRO A 189 11.30 -15.80 8.62
N PHE A 190 12.61 -16.08 8.55
CA PHE A 190 13.43 -15.88 7.36
C PHE A 190 12.83 -16.50 6.10
N LYS A 191 12.35 -17.75 6.20
CA LYS A 191 11.77 -18.48 5.09
C LYS A 191 10.51 -17.79 4.55
N LEU A 192 9.63 -17.30 5.42
CA LEU A 192 8.44 -16.55 5.04
C LEU A 192 8.81 -15.25 4.32
N ILE A 193 9.75 -14.44 4.85
CA ILE A 193 10.20 -13.21 4.16
C ILE A 193 10.84 -13.58 2.81
N SER A 194 11.74 -14.56 2.76
CA SER A 194 12.41 -15.03 1.54
C SER A 194 11.42 -15.47 0.45
N CYS A 195 10.34 -16.16 0.84
CA CYS A 195 9.23 -16.51 -0.06
C CYS A 195 8.45 -15.26 -0.51
N CYS A 196 8.17 -14.31 0.38
CA CYS A 196 7.48 -13.06 0.04
C CYS A 196 8.26 -12.20 -0.97
N LEU A 197 9.58 -12.09 -0.81
CA LEU A 197 10.43 -11.29 -1.71
C LEU A 197 10.55 -11.85 -3.13
N LYS A 198 10.34 -13.17 -3.27
CA LYS A 198 10.30 -13.88 -4.56
C LYS A 198 8.91 -13.91 -5.18
N HIS A 199 7.88 -13.51 -4.41
CA HIS A 199 6.49 -13.58 -4.86
C HIS A 199 6.19 -12.49 -5.91
N PRO A 200 5.53 -12.80 -7.04
CA PRO A 200 5.33 -11.86 -8.15
C PRO A 200 4.44 -10.66 -7.79
N HIS A 201 3.66 -10.75 -6.70
CA HIS A 201 2.84 -9.65 -6.19
C HIS A 201 3.50 -8.85 -5.04
N LEU A 202 4.82 -9.00 -4.81
CA LEU A 202 5.55 -8.19 -3.84
C LEU A 202 5.33 -6.70 -4.13
N THR A 203 4.75 -6.00 -3.16
CA THR A 203 4.35 -4.60 -3.29
C THR A 203 5.06 -3.76 -2.24
N VAL A 204 5.98 -2.91 -2.71
CA VAL A 204 6.78 -1.99 -1.90
C VAL A 204 6.76 -0.60 -2.54
N ASP A 205 6.71 0.46 -1.72
CA ASP A 205 6.75 1.84 -2.20
C ASP A 205 8.04 2.13 -2.98
N SER A 206 9.18 1.59 -2.50
CA SER A 206 10.46 1.67 -3.19
C SER A 206 11.46 0.61 -2.72
N GLU A 207 12.49 0.37 -3.52
CA GLU A 207 13.63 -0.51 -3.16
C GLU A 207 14.39 0.02 -1.94
N LYS A 208 14.34 1.33 -1.68
CA LYS A 208 14.87 1.93 -0.45
C LYS A 208 14.11 1.43 0.78
N HIS A 209 12.77 1.50 0.77
CA HIS A 209 11.95 1.00 1.88
C HIS A 209 12.18 -0.49 2.13
N LEU A 210 12.30 -1.28 1.06
CA LEU A 210 12.66 -2.71 1.14
C LEU A 210 14.04 -2.91 1.79
N ALA A 211 15.08 -2.23 1.29
CA ALA A 211 16.43 -2.33 1.85
C ALA A 211 16.51 -1.87 3.32
N GLU A 212 15.79 -0.81 3.69
CA GLU A 212 15.71 -0.33 5.07
C GLU A 212 15.06 -1.36 5.99
N ALA A 213 13.92 -1.93 5.61
CA ALA A 213 13.23 -2.96 6.39
C ALA A 213 14.09 -4.22 6.59
N LEU A 214 14.72 -4.72 5.51
CA LEU A 214 15.59 -5.90 5.58
C LEU A 214 16.84 -5.64 6.45
N LEU A 215 17.43 -4.45 6.41
CA LEU A 215 18.58 -4.11 7.25
C LEU A 215 18.21 -4.00 8.74
N VAL A 216 17.00 -3.54 9.06
CA VAL A 216 16.50 -3.52 10.45
C VAL A 216 16.23 -4.95 10.93
N TRP A 217 15.56 -5.78 10.12
CA TRP A 217 15.27 -7.18 10.43
C TRP A 217 16.55 -8.01 10.62
N LEU A 218 17.54 -7.89 9.72
CA LEU A 218 18.84 -8.56 9.85
C LEU A 218 19.56 -8.18 11.14
N LYS A 219 19.62 -6.89 11.44
CA LYS A 219 20.24 -6.38 12.68
C LYS A 219 19.56 -6.93 13.94
N PHE A 220 18.24 -7.17 13.88
CA PHE A 220 17.51 -7.81 14.98
C PHE A 220 17.87 -9.29 15.10
N LYS A 221 17.77 -10.07 14.01
CA LYS A 221 18.06 -11.51 14.04
C LYS A 221 19.52 -11.83 14.43
N THR A 222 20.51 -11.05 13.99
CA THR A 222 21.91 -11.26 14.43
C THR A 222 22.08 -11.04 15.94
N ARG A 223 21.46 -9.99 16.51
CA ARG A 223 21.49 -9.75 17.97
C ARG A 223 20.81 -10.85 18.77
N SER A 224 19.74 -11.43 18.24
CA SER A 224 19.08 -12.58 18.86
C SER A 224 19.95 -13.83 18.81
N LEU A 225 20.78 -13.98 17.78
CA LEU A 225 21.67 -15.13 17.60
C LEU A 225 22.95 -15.03 18.44
N GLU A 226 23.45 -13.82 18.73
CA GLU A 226 24.60 -13.57 19.62
C GLU A 226 24.42 -14.13 21.05
N GLY A 227 23.18 -14.43 21.47
CA GLY A 227 22.86 -15.11 22.74
C GLY A 227 22.59 -16.61 22.65
N SER A 228 22.61 -17.21 21.45
CA SER A 228 22.28 -18.63 21.22
C SER A 228 23.49 -19.40 20.71
N SER A 229 23.78 -20.56 21.30
CA SER A 229 24.95 -21.40 20.92
C SER A 229 24.74 -22.23 19.64
N VAL A 230 23.68 -21.98 18.87
CA VAL A 230 23.33 -22.74 17.67
C VAL A 230 24.07 -22.16 16.45
N ARG A 231 24.95 -22.97 15.87
CA ARG A 231 25.58 -22.69 14.58
C ARG A 231 24.66 -23.15 13.44
N ASP A 232 23.62 -22.39 13.15
CA ASP A 232 22.92 -22.57 11.88
C ASP A 232 23.68 -21.84 10.76
N ASP A 233 23.88 -22.56 9.65
CA ASP A 233 24.65 -22.15 8.47
C ASP A 233 23.88 -21.16 7.56
N ASP A 234 22.74 -20.67 8.05
CA ASP A 234 21.85 -19.75 7.34
C ASP A 234 22.50 -18.36 7.23
N ASN A 235 23.13 -18.10 6.08
CA ASN A 235 23.57 -16.77 5.71
C ASN A 235 22.38 -15.86 5.42
N TYR A 236 21.73 -15.35 6.48
CA TYR A 236 20.58 -14.45 6.39
C TYR A 236 20.81 -13.25 5.47
N SER A 237 22.07 -12.80 5.28
CA SER A 237 22.42 -11.70 4.38
C SER A 237 22.05 -11.95 2.91
N ASP A 238 21.84 -13.21 2.50
CA ASP A 238 21.33 -13.58 1.17
C ASP A 238 19.98 -12.94 0.83
N ILE A 239 19.20 -12.54 1.85
CA ILE A 239 17.94 -11.80 1.65
C ILE A 239 18.14 -10.46 0.95
N LEU A 240 19.31 -9.83 1.11
CA LEU A 240 19.66 -8.56 0.46
C LEU A 240 19.89 -8.70 -1.05
N LYS A 241 20.16 -9.92 -1.55
CA LYS A 241 20.25 -10.21 -2.99
C LYS A 241 18.91 -10.00 -3.72
N MET A 242 17.80 -9.93 -2.99
CA MET A 242 16.47 -9.63 -3.55
C MET A 242 16.22 -8.13 -3.78
N VAL A 243 17.07 -7.25 -3.25
CA VAL A 243 16.97 -5.79 -3.47
C VAL A 243 17.51 -5.45 -4.86
N ARG A 244 16.74 -4.71 -5.66
CA ARG A 244 17.14 -4.25 -6.99
C ARG A 244 18.10 -3.06 -6.83
N VAL A 245 19.37 -3.36 -6.59
CA VAL A 245 20.41 -2.37 -6.21
C VAL A 245 20.57 -1.20 -7.20
N ALA A 246 20.24 -1.39 -8.48
CA ALA A 246 20.28 -0.34 -9.50
C ALA A 246 19.12 0.68 -9.38
N LEU A 247 18.11 0.42 -8.55
CA LEU A 247 16.93 1.28 -8.34
C LEU A 247 16.92 1.98 -6.97
N LEU A 248 18.00 1.81 -6.18
CA LEU A 248 18.17 2.54 -4.93
C LEU A 248 18.51 4.02 -5.20
N PRO A 249 18.12 4.94 -4.30
CA PRO A 249 18.59 6.32 -4.36
C PRO A 249 20.10 6.40 -4.15
N LEU A 250 20.80 7.18 -4.97
CA LEU A 250 22.27 7.27 -4.93
C LEU A 250 22.78 7.72 -3.55
N TRP A 251 22.08 8.68 -2.93
CA TRP A 251 22.41 9.18 -1.59
C TRP A 251 22.25 8.10 -0.50
N PHE A 252 21.28 7.19 -0.66
CA PHE A 252 21.05 6.10 0.26
C PHE A 252 22.18 5.06 0.14
N ALA A 253 22.49 4.62 -1.08
CA ALA A 253 23.59 3.68 -1.33
C ALA A 253 24.92 4.23 -0.80
N ALA A 254 25.25 5.50 -1.12
CA ALA A 254 26.43 6.19 -0.59
C ALA A 254 26.46 6.22 0.95
N GLY A 255 25.33 6.52 1.60
CA GLY A 255 25.18 6.51 3.05
C GLY A 255 25.35 5.13 3.70
N LYS A 256 25.07 4.04 2.96
CA LYS A 256 25.18 2.65 3.46
C LYS A 256 26.53 1.98 3.19
N LYS A 257 27.48 2.62 2.49
CA LYS A 257 28.84 2.07 2.26
C LYS A 257 29.57 1.56 3.52
N LYS A 258 29.31 2.17 4.68
CA LYS A 258 29.91 1.78 5.98
C LYS A 258 29.06 0.79 6.79
N SER A 259 28.00 0.23 6.22
CA SER A 259 27.14 -0.75 6.89
C SER A 259 27.77 -2.14 6.85
N CYS A 260 27.82 -2.83 7.99
CA CYS A 260 28.41 -4.17 8.12
C CYS A 260 27.77 -5.21 7.18
N TYR A 261 26.48 -5.09 6.87
CA TYR A 261 25.73 -6.03 6.02
C TYR A 261 25.48 -5.52 4.60
N PHE A 262 25.71 -4.23 4.34
CA PHE A 262 25.30 -3.58 3.08
C PHE A 262 26.43 -2.90 2.32
N SER A 263 27.67 -2.92 2.82
CA SER A 263 28.83 -2.29 2.15
C SER A 263 29.01 -2.77 0.70
N GLU A 264 29.03 -4.09 0.48
CA GLU A 264 29.16 -4.70 -0.85
C GLU A 264 27.96 -4.36 -1.76
N PHE A 265 26.73 -4.40 -1.23
CA PHE A 265 25.52 -4.04 -1.97
C PHE A 265 25.45 -2.54 -2.30
N ALA A 266 25.95 -1.68 -1.41
CA ALA A 266 26.11 -0.24 -1.64
C ALA A 266 27.11 0.04 -2.76
N ASP A 267 28.26 -0.63 -2.78
CA ASP A 267 29.26 -0.45 -3.82
C ASP A 267 28.75 -0.95 -5.19
N LYS A 268 28.10 -2.11 -5.24
CA LYS A 268 27.39 -2.59 -6.43
C LYS A 268 26.30 -1.62 -6.90
N SER A 269 25.50 -1.09 -5.97
CA SER A 269 24.46 -0.10 -6.26
C SER A 269 25.04 1.17 -6.87
N ILE A 270 26.09 1.74 -6.26
CA ILE A 270 26.74 2.96 -6.75
C ILE A 270 27.34 2.74 -8.14
N SER A 271 28.01 1.61 -8.40
CA SER A 271 28.51 1.30 -9.74
C SER A 271 27.37 1.23 -10.75
N ALA A 272 26.33 0.44 -10.49
CA ALA A 272 25.20 0.28 -11.39
C ALA A 272 24.46 1.60 -11.68
N ILE A 273 24.31 2.46 -10.67
CA ILE A 273 23.71 3.79 -10.81
C ILE A 273 24.59 4.70 -11.69
N LEU A 274 25.90 4.74 -11.44
CA LEU A 274 26.83 5.53 -12.26
C LEU A 274 26.93 5.02 -13.70
N ASP A 275 26.88 3.70 -13.91
CA ASP A 275 26.89 3.07 -15.23
C ASP A 275 25.60 3.39 -16.03
N LEU A 276 24.45 3.51 -15.36
CA LEU A 276 23.19 3.93 -15.96
C LEU A 276 23.14 5.45 -16.26
N ILE A 277 23.75 6.28 -15.41
CA ILE A 277 23.80 7.74 -15.62
C ILE A 277 24.78 8.10 -16.74
N ASN A 278 25.98 7.53 -16.72
CA ASN A 278 27.06 7.91 -17.63
C ASN A 278 26.90 7.30 -19.04
N ASN A 279 26.34 6.08 -19.13
CA ASN A 279 26.22 5.34 -20.38
C ASN A 279 24.82 4.71 -20.54
N PRO A 280 23.72 5.49 -20.53
CA PRO A 280 22.35 4.95 -20.44
C PRO A 280 21.99 3.99 -21.56
N SER A 281 22.36 4.30 -22.82
CA SER A 281 22.11 3.44 -23.98
C SER A 281 22.90 2.13 -23.91
N THR A 282 24.22 2.20 -23.73
CA THR A 282 25.11 1.02 -23.67
C THR A 282 24.79 0.13 -22.47
N SER A 283 24.45 0.72 -21.32
CA SER A 283 24.08 -0.04 -20.12
C SER A 283 22.71 -0.70 -20.26
N LEU A 284 21.72 -0.02 -20.85
CA LEU A 284 20.43 -0.64 -21.16
C LEU A 284 20.57 -1.78 -22.19
N GLN A 285 21.36 -1.58 -23.25
CA GLN A 285 21.67 -2.61 -24.24
C GLN A 285 22.38 -3.82 -23.61
N ARG A 286 23.34 -3.59 -22.71
CA ARG A 286 24.04 -4.67 -21.97
C ARG A 286 23.07 -5.49 -21.10
N VAL A 287 22.14 -4.82 -20.41
CA VAL A 287 21.14 -5.51 -19.57
C VAL A 287 20.16 -6.31 -20.44
N LEU A 288 19.70 -5.76 -21.57
CA LEU A 288 18.87 -6.47 -22.54
C LEU A 288 19.59 -7.71 -23.11
N SER A 289 20.85 -7.58 -23.56
CA SER A 289 21.65 -8.71 -24.05
C SER A 289 21.88 -9.80 -22.99
N ASN A 290 21.94 -9.43 -21.71
CA ASN A 290 22.13 -10.36 -20.60
C ASN A 290 20.82 -10.99 -20.09
N GLY A 291 19.65 -10.49 -20.49
CA GLY A 291 18.33 -10.97 -20.06
C GLY A 291 17.90 -10.60 -18.63
N ASP A 292 18.76 -9.96 -17.83
CA ASP A 292 18.47 -9.58 -16.44
C ASP A 292 17.75 -8.22 -16.33
N LEU A 293 16.55 -8.14 -16.91
CA LEU A 293 15.71 -6.94 -16.83
C LEU A 293 15.13 -6.71 -15.43
N ASP A 294 15.12 -7.72 -14.56
CA ASP A 294 14.57 -7.60 -13.21
C ASP A 294 15.42 -6.69 -12.32
N GLY A 295 16.73 -6.62 -12.52
CA GLY A 295 17.61 -5.69 -11.79
C GLY A 295 17.31 -4.20 -12.02
N ILE A 296 16.70 -3.82 -13.15
CA ILE A 296 16.48 -2.41 -13.56
C ILE A 296 15.02 -2.01 -13.75
N THR A 297 14.08 -2.95 -13.65
CA THR A 297 12.63 -2.64 -13.77
C THR A 297 12.03 -2.26 -12.42
N ILE A 298 11.22 -1.21 -12.40
CA ILE A 298 10.50 -0.78 -11.19
C ILE A 298 9.43 -1.83 -10.86
N ARG A 299 9.33 -2.21 -9.58
CA ARG A 299 8.27 -3.12 -9.10
C ARG A 299 6.93 -2.38 -9.11
N VAL A 300 6.06 -2.74 -10.05
CA VAL A 300 4.67 -2.28 -10.09
C VAL A 300 3.77 -3.49 -10.26
N THR A 301 2.80 -3.63 -9.37
CA THR A 301 1.81 -4.72 -9.38
C THR A 301 0.40 -4.13 -9.42
N LYS A 302 -0.62 -4.97 -9.67
CA LYS A 302 -2.03 -4.55 -9.56
C LYS A 302 -2.47 -4.11 -8.15
N TYR A 303 -1.62 -4.31 -7.14
CA TYR A 303 -1.85 -3.88 -5.75
C TYR A 303 -1.04 -2.64 -5.35
N THR A 304 -0.09 -2.17 -6.18
CA THR A 304 0.75 -1.01 -5.87
C THR A 304 -0.08 0.26 -5.77
N GLU A 305 -0.20 0.84 -4.58
CA GLU A 305 -0.91 2.12 -4.39
C GLU A 305 0.01 3.35 -4.46
N ARG A 306 1.29 3.17 -4.11
CA ARG A 306 2.29 4.24 -4.06
C ARG A 306 3.59 3.78 -4.72
N ILE A 307 4.21 4.69 -5.47
CA ILE A 307 5.51 4.48 -6.12
C ILE A 307 6.41 5.65 -5.73
N ASP A 308 7.53 5.37 -5.07
CA ASP A 308 8.54 6.34 -4.65
C ASP A 308 9.86 6.07 -5.40
N LEU A 309 10.20 6.95 -6.32
CA LEU A 309 11.45 6.94 -7.09
C LEU A 309 12.37 8.10 -6.65
N SER A 310 12.08 8.73 -5.50
CA SER A 310 12.68 10.01 -5.15
C SER A 310 14.18 9.91 -4.85
N GLY A 311 14.95 10.81 -5.46
CA GLY A 311 16.41 10.82 -5.34
C GLY A 311 17.13 9.69 -6.07
N CYS A 312 16.47 9.02 -7.03
CA CYS A 312 17.08 8.06 -7.95
C CYS A 312 17.46 8.77 -9.28
N PRO A 313 18.68 9.35 -9.41
CA PRO A 313 19.09 10.06 -10.63
C PRO A 313 19.08 9.21 -11.89
N GLN A 314 19.33 7.90 -11.78
CA GLN A 314 19.31 6.96 -12.88
C GLN A 314 17.92 6.78 -13.53
N ILE A 315 16.83 7.22 -12.88
CA ILE A 315 15.46 7.05 -13.40
C ILE A 315 15.21 8.03 -14.55
N THR A 316 14.98 7.45 -15.72
CA THR A 316 14.65 8.16 -16.97
C THR A 316 13.26 7.74 -17.47
N SER A 317 12.71 8.52 -18.40
CA SER A 317 11.42 8.19 -19.06
C SER A 317 11.48 6.85 -19.82
N ALA A 318 12.68 6.43 -20.25
CA ALA A 318 12.95 5.13 -20.86
C ALA A 318 12.77 3.96 -19.87
N LEU A 319 13.40 4.05 -18.69
CA LEU A 319 13.29 3.00 -17.65
C LEU A 319 11.88 2.91 -17.06
N LEU A 320 11.19 4.05 -16.92
CA LEU A 320 9.77 4.08 -16.57
C LEU A 320 8.92 3.34 -17.60
N LEU A 321 9.08 3.64 -18.89
CA LEU A 321 8.34 2.96 -19.95
C LEU A 321 8.62 1.44 -19.93
N LEU A 322 9.88 1.03 -19.90
CA LEU A 322 10.30 -0.39 -19.82
C LEU A 322 9.66 -1.13 -18.65
N SER A 323 9.54 -0.48 -17.49
CA SER A 323 8.93 -1.06 -16.30
C SER A 323 7.42 -1.29 -16.45
N LEU A 324 6.74 -0.44 -17.23
CA LEU A 324 5.29 -0.44 -17.44
C LEU A 324 4.84 -1.28 -18.64
N LEU A 325 5.74 -1.70 -19.52
CA LEU A 325 5.39 -2.53 -20.68
C LEU A 325 4.98 -3.96 -20.27
N PRO A 326 3.94 -4.56 -20.92
CA PRO A 326 3.51 -5.93 -20.65
C PRO A 326 4.64 -6.95 -20.82
N CYS A 327 4.61 -8.02 -20.03
CA CYS A 327 5.66 -9.05 -20.04
C CYS A 327 5.84 -9.76 -21.40
N SER A 328 4.80 -9.85 -22.22
CA SER A 328 4.88 -10.33 -23.61
C SER A 328 5.85 -9.50 -24.46
N HIS A 329 5.83 -8.17 -24.31
CA HIS A 329 6.76 -7.28 -25.00
C HIS A 329 8.17 -7.40 -24.42
N LYS A 330 8.34 -7.61 -23.10
CA LYS A 330 9.66 -7.88 -22.49
C LYS A 330 10.35 -9.10 -23.11
N ILE A 331 9.58 -10.13 -23.50
CA ILE A 331 10.09 -11.30 -24.23
C ILE A 331 10.42 -10.93 -25.69
N ASP A 332 9.62 -10.08 -26.33
CA ASP A 332 9.88 -9.61 -27.71
C ASP A 332 11.15 -8.74 -27.80
N PHE A 333 11.47 -7.97 -26.74
CA PHE A 333 12.75 -7.29 -26.54
C PHE A 333 13.95 -8.23 -26.28
N MET A 334 13.77 -9.55 -26.22
CA MET A 334 14.88 -10.50 -26.26
C MET A 334 15.24 -10.93 -27.69
N SER A 335 14.49 -10.48 -28.71
CA SER A 335 14.78 -10.75 -30.12
C SER A 335 15.67 -9.65 -30.74
N GLN A 336 16.87 -10.04 -31.18
CA GLN A 336 17.99 -9.12 -31.42
C GLN A 336 17.71 -8.02 -32.46
N GLU A 337 16.89 -8.28 -33.48
CA GLU A 337 16.54 -7.32 -34.54
C GLU A 337 15.53 -6.25 -34.09
N ARG A 338 14.52 -6.61 -33.27
CA ARG A 338 13.51 -5.65 -32.77
C ARG A 338 14.05 -4.74 -31.66
N ILE A 339 15.15 -5.15 -31.01
CA ILE A 339 15.85 -4.36 -29.99
C ILE A 339 16.37 -3.06 -30.58
N GLU A 340 17.02 -3.07 -31.75
CA GLU A 340 17.66 -1.86 -32.29
C GLU A 340 16.64 -0.80 -32.73
N GLU A 341 15.57 -1.19 -33.41
CA GLU A 341 14.48 -0.27 -33.80
C GLU A 341 13.74 0.29 -32.57
N SER A 342 13.43 -0.57 -31.60
CA SER A 342 12.69 -0.17 -30.39
C SER A 342 13.55 0.64 -29.42
N LEU A 343 14.83 0.31 -29.26
CA LEU A 343 15.80 1.14 -28.53
C LEU A 343 16.00 2.48 -29.22
N THR A 344 15.99 2.55 -30.55
CA THR A 344 16.05 3.85 -31.23
C THR A 344 14.84 4.71 -30.84
N GLY A 345 13.64 4.14 -30.71
CA GLY A 345 12.47 4.82 -30.14
C GLY A 345 12.64 5.24 -28.67
N VAL A 346 13.11 4.32 -27.81
CA VAL A 346 13.24 4.53 -26.36
C VAL A 346 14.39 5.48 -25.99
N VAL A 347 15.48 5.48 -26.75
CA VAL A 347 16.62 6.42 -26.61
C VAL A 347 16.28 7.77 -27.22
N ASN A 348 15.44 7.85 -28.26
CA ASN A 348 14.94 9.14 -28.75
C ASN A 348 14.01 9.85 -27.74
N LEU A 349 13.30 9.11 -26.86
CA LEU A 349 12.59 9.69 -25.71
C LEU A 349 13.54 10.38 -24.71
N HIS A 350 14.77 9.87 -24.53
CA HIS A 350 15.81 10.54 -23.72
C HIS A 350 16.27 11.87 -24.36
N MET A 351 16.23 11.96 -25.70
CA MET A 351 16.60 13.16 -26.47
C MET A 351 15.43 14.10 -26.77
N GLY A 352 14.26 13.89 -26.15
CA GLY A 352 13.07 14.74 -26.32
C GLY A 352 12.45 14.72 -27.71
N LYS A 353 12.83 13.77 -28.58
CA LYS A 353 12.36 13.69 -29.96
C LYS A 353 11.37 12.54 -30.15
N TYR A 354 10.14 12.91 -30.50
CA TYR A 354 8.99 12.04 -30.81
C TYR A 354 8.35 11.30 -29.63
N GLY A 355 7.09 10.89 -29.84
CA GLY A 355 6.24 10.31 -28.81
C GLY A 355 6.43 8.80 -28.64
N VAL A 356 5.77 8.24 -27.62
CA VAL A 356 5.69 6.78 -27.39
C VAL A 356 5.22 6.09 -28.68
N PRO A 357 5.94 5.06 -29.19
CA PRO A 357 5.53 4.31 -30.38
C PRO A 357 4.09 3.82 -30.27
N GLN A 358 3.29 4.01 -31.33
CA GLN A 358 1.85 3.73 -31.28
C GLN A 358 1.52 2.26 -30.97
N ASN A 359 2.45 1.34 -31.22
CA ASN A 359 2.29 -0.11 -31.02
C ASN A 359 2.58 -0.58 -29.58
N MET A 360 2.91 0.33 -28.64
CA MET A 360 3.23 -0.02 -27.25
C MET A 360 2.25 0.65 -26.27
N SER A 361 1.15 -0.03 -25.96
CA SER A 361 0.28 0.32 -24.83
C SER A 361 0.90 -0.21 -23.52
N PRO A 362 1.16 0.65 -22.52
CA PRO A 362 1.63 0.19 -21.22
C PRO A 362 0.52 -0.51 -20.44
N THR A 363 0.92 -1.27 -19.42
CA THR A 363 0.04 -2.02 -18.53
C THR A 363 -0.74 -1.08 -17.62
N LEU A 364 -2.01 -1.40 -17.35
CA LEU A 364 -2.87 -0.62 -16.47
C LEU A 364 -2.68 -1.04 -15.00
N PHE A 365 -2.45 -0.06 -14.12
CA PHE A 365 -2.28 -0.23 -12.68
C PHE A 365 -3.25 0.69 -11.94
N GLU A 366 -4.52 0.28 -11.89
CA GLU A 366 -5.63 1.05 -11.29
C GLU A 366 -5.47 1.32 -9.78
N ALA A 367 -4.60 0.60 -9.10
CA ALA A 367 -4.31 0.81 -7.68
C ALA A 367 -3.48 2.09 -7.42
N VAL A 368 -2.66 2.53 -8.38
CA VAL A 368 -1.67 3.60 -8.17
C VAL A 368 -2.36 4.95 -7.96
N ARG A 369 -2.16 5.52 -6.77
CA ARG A 369 -2.75 6.77 -6.28
C ARG A 369 -1.70 7.85 -6.02
N GLU A 370 -0.48 7.47 -5.62
CA GLU A 370 0.63 8.39 -5.39
C GLU A 370 1.88 7.99 -6.19
N LEU A 371 2.50 8.97 -6.83
CA LEU A 371 3.78 8.83 -7.51
C LEU A 371 4.74 9.95 -7.07
N ASP A 372 5.93 9.58 -6.59
CA ASP A 372 7.03 10.49 -6.30
C ASP A 372 8.20 10.26 -7.26
N VAL A 373 8.54 11.30 -8.02
CA VAL A 373 9.68 11.38 -8.94
C VAL A 373 10.57 12.60 -8.61
N SER A 374 10.51 13.06 -7.36
CA SER A 374 11.30 14.20 -6.90
C SER A 374 12.79 13.90 -6.94
N LYS A 375 13.62 14.89 -7.27
CA LYS A 375 15.10 14.77 -7.33
C LYS A 375 15.61 13.71 -8.33
N CYS A 376 14.87 13.50 -9.42
CA CYS A 376 15.28 12.71 -10.60
C CYS A 376 15.70 13.67 -11.75
N PRO A 377 16.94 14.21 -11.78
CA PRO A 377 17.34 15.25 -12.73
C PRO A 377 17.27 14.83 -14.21
N TYR A 378 17.47 13.55 -14.52
CA TYR A 378 17.43 13.02 -15.89
C TYR A 378 16.03 12.56 -16.34
N LEU A 379 15.00 12.77 -15.51
CA LEU A 379 13.62 12.45 -15.88
C LEU A 379 13.00 13.56 -16.72
N HIS A 380 12.75 13.29 -18.01
CA HIS A 380 11.99 14.20 -18.87
C HIS A 380 10.49 14.09 -18.56
N LEU A 381 10.01 14.91 -17.62
CA LEU A 381 8.65 14.83 -17.07
C LEU A 381 7.56 14.85 -18.14
N GLU A 382 7.64 15.71 -19.16
CA GLU A 382 6.63 15.78 -20.23
C GLU A 382 6.51 14.46 -21.03
N ALA A 383 7.61 13.71 -21.16
CA ALA A 383 7.59 12.37 -21.77
C ALA A 383 7.05 11.32 -20.77
N ALA A 384 7.38 11.46 -19.49
CA ALA A 384 6.92 10.57 -18.42
C ALA A 384 5.40 10.66 -18.19
N ILE A 385 4.81 11.86 -18.30
CA ILE A 385 3.35 12.08 -18.22
C ILE A 385 2.61 11.17 -19.22
N LYS A 386 3.10 11.02 -20.45
CA LYS A 386 2.50 10.14 -21.47
C LYS A 386 2.45 8.66 -21.05
N CYS A 387 3.35 8.24 -20.15
CA CYS A 387 3.33 6.92 -19.52
C CYS A 387 2.32 6.89 -18.36
N PHE A 388 2.37 7.89 -17.46
CA PHE A 388 1.50 7.97 -16.28
C PHE A 388 0.02 7.97 -16.65
N CYS A 389 -0.39 8.79 -17.61
CA CYS A 389 -1.80 8.95 -18.00
C CYS A 389 -2.42 7.69 -18.63
N LYS A 390 -1.58 6.80 -19.21
CA LYS A 390 -2.02 5.51 -19.75
C LYS A 390 -1.97 4.38 -18.71
N SER A 391 -1.06 4.47 -17.74
CA SER A 391 -0.77 3.37 -16.80
C SER A 391 -1.46 3.55 -15.44
N PHE A 392 -1.70 4.78 -15.01
CA PHE A 392 -2.16 5.13 -13.65
C PHE A 392 -3.46 5.98 -13.71
N PRO A 393 -4.60 5.38 -14.09
CA PRO A 393 -5.86 6.12 -14.25
C PRO A 393 -6.36 6.73 -12.93
N SER A 394 -6.01 6.11 -11.80
CA SER A 394 -6.40 6.49 -10.44
C SER A 394 -5.43 7.45 -9.74
N LEU A 395 -4.45 8.01 -10.45
CA LEU A 395 -3.41 8.86 -9.86
C LEU A 395 -4.01 10.14 -9.25
N LYS A 396 -3.85 10.31 -7.93
CA LYS A 396 -4.35 11.45 -7.14
C LYS A 396 -3.25 12.43 -6.74
N ILE A 397 -2.03 11.96 -6.53
CA ILE A 397 -0.90 12.75 -6.02
C ILE A 397 0.31 12.55 -6.93
N LEU A 398 0.88 13.64 -7.45
CA LEU A 398 2.19 13.64 -8.11
C LEU A 398 3.16 14.55 -7.36
N LYS A 399 4.30 13.99 -6.97
CA LYS A 399 5.45 14.72 -6.42
C LYS A 399 6.59 14.70 -7.44
N ALA A 400 7.03 15.88 -7.86
CA ALA A 400 8.06 16.09 -8.87
C ALA A 400 8.95 17.29 -8.48
N SER A 401 9.30 17.37 -7.19
CA SER A 401 10.15 18.44 -6.66
C SER A 401 11.58 18.33 -7.22
N HIS A 402 12.25 19.46 -7.40
CA HIS A 402 13.58 19.61 -7.99
C HIS A 402 13.68 19.07 -9.44
N CYS A 403 12.58 19.00 -10.18
CA CYS A 403 12.63 18.74 -11.62
C CYS A 403 13.21 19.97 -12.37
N LEU A 404 14.20 19.71 -13.24
CA LEU A 404 15.00 20.77 -13.87
C LEU A 404 14.28 21.52 -15.01
N HIS A 405 13.42 20.82 -15.75
CA HIS A 405 12.76 21.35 -16.95
C HIS A 405 11.27 21.64 -16.68
N PHE A 406 10.97 22.39 -15.61
CA PHE A 406 9.60 22.76 -15.27
C PHE A 406 9.07 23.86 -16.21
N ARG A 407 7.79 23.76 -16.57
CA ARG A 407 7.01 24.81 -17.24
C ARG A 407 5.56 24.71 -16.77
N MET A 408 4.85 25.82 -16.65
CA MET A 408 3.43 25.79 -16.27
C MET A 408 2.58 24.99 -17.28
N ALA A 409 2.91 25.05 -18.57
CA ALA A 409 2.26 24.21 -19.60
C ALA A 409 2.31 22.69 -19.30
N THR A 410 3.35 22.21 -18.62
CA THR A 410 3.47 20.81 -18.20
C THR A 410 2.43 20.44 -17.13
N VAL A 411 2.09 21.38 -16.24
CA VAL A 411 0.99 21.21 -15.27
C VAL A 411 -0.35 21.07 -15.99
N PHE A 412 -0.62 21.90 -17.00
CA PHE A 412 -1.87 21.83 -17.77
C PHE A 412 -2.00 20.54 -18.58
N HIS A 413 -0.93 20.10 -19.25
CA HIS A 413 -0.92 18.83 -19.96
C HIS A 413 -1.18 17.64 -19.02
N LEU A 414 -0.61 17.67 -17.80
CA LEU A 414 -0.85 16.67 -16.77
C LEU A 414 -2.30 16.68 -16.26
N VAL A 415 -2.87 17.86 -15.95
CA VAL A 415 -4.26 18.00 -15.48
C VAL A 415 -5.27 17.54 -16.54
N GLN A 416 -5.02 17.84 -17.82
CA GLN A 416 -5.86 17.36 -18.94
C GLN A 416 -5.79 15.84 -19.12
N SER A 417 -4.68 15.21 -18.74
CA SER A 417 -4.40 13.80 -19.04
C SER A 417 -4.60 12.87 -17.83
N CYS A 418 -4.71 13.41 -16.60
CA CYS A 418 -4.98 12.68 -15.36
C CYS A 418 -6.20 13.31 -14.63
N PRO A 419 -7.45 12.90 -14.92
CA PRO A 419 -8.65 13.58 -14.42
C PRO A 419 -8.89 13.42 -12.91
N LEU A 420 -8.35 12.38 -12.28
CA LEU A 420 -8.48 12.13 -10.83
C LEU A 420 -7.37 12.79 -9.99
N LEU A 421 -6.48 13.55 -10.63
CA LEU A 421 -5.36 14.21 -9.97
C LEU A 421 -5.85 15.38 -9.10
N ASN A 422 -5.33 15.45 -7.88
CA ASN A 422 -5.76 16.37 -6.84
C ASN A 422 -4.60 17.19 -6.22
N GLU A 423 -3.46 16.55 -6.00
CA GLU A 423 -2.30 17.21 -5.38
C GLU A 423 -1.05 17.19 -6.26
N LEU A 424 -0.41 18.35 -6.38
CA LEU A 424 0.79 18.59 -7.18
C LEU A 424 1.88 19.26 -6.35
N TYR A 425 3.06 18.65 -6.33
CA TYR A 425 4.25 19.15 -5.64
C TYR A 425 5.40 19.34 -6.64
N PHE A 426 5.78 20.59 -6.88
CA PHE A 426 6.80 20.98 -7.86
C PHE A 426 7.93 21.82 -7.25
N ASN A 427 8.14 21.71 -5.93
CA ASN A 427 9.06 22.56 -5.18
C ASN A 427 10.49 22.55 -5.75
N ALA A 428 11.24 23.62 -5.58
CA ALA A 428 12.67 23.74 -5.88
C ALA A 428 13.42 24.28 -4.64
N ASP A 429 14.76 24.25 -4.67
CA ASP A 429 15.57 24.74 -3.56
C ASP A 429 15.51 26.27 -3.44
N ILE A 430 14.99 26.78 -2.32
CA ILE A 430 15.02 28.21 -1.95
C ILE A 430 16.39 28.62 -1.37
N SER A 431 17.40 27.74 -1.45
CA SER A 431 18.74 28.04 -0.94
C SER A 431 19.30 29.27 -1.67
N PRO A 432 19.93 30.24 -0.97
CA PRO A 432 20.38 31.47 -1.58
C PRO A 432 21.62 31.23 -2.45
N VAL A 433 21.40 30.65 -3.63
CA VAL A 433 22.34 30.77 -4.74
C VAL A 433 22.53 32.27 -4.94
N ILE A 434 23.77 32.73 -4.75
CA ILE A 434 24.16 34.10 -5.01
C ILE A 434 23.65 34.44 -6.40
N SER A 435 22.70 35.38 -6.48
CA SER A 435 22.16 35.84 -7.75
C SER A 435 23.31 36.46 -8.53
N THR A 436 23.92 35.66 -9.42
CA THR A 436 24.64 36.18 -10.56
C THR A 436 23.66 37.10 -11.26
N GLN A 437 24.04 38.37 -11.38
CA GLN A 437 23.16 39.43 -11.86
C GLN A 437 22.87 39.27 -13.35
N VAL A 438 22.02 38.31 -13.69
CA VAL A 438 21.28 38.31 -14.93
C VAL A 438 20.02 39.12 -14.65
N THR A 439 20.19 40.44 -14.70
CA THR A 439 19.07 41.38 -14.84
C THR A 439 18.42 41.16 -16.22
N THR A 440 17.62 40.10 -16.32
CA THR A 440 16.53 40.09 -17.29
C THR A 440 15.62 41.24 -16.92
N VAL A 441 15.67 42.29 -17.74
CA VAL A 441 14.82 43.47 -17.58
C VAL A 441 13.38 43.01 -17.67
N SER A 442 12.71 42.91 -16.52
CA SER A 442 11.27 42.74 -16.47
C SER A 442 10.64 43.91 -17.21
N THR A 443 10.10 43.63 -18.38
CA THR A 443 9.40 44.65 -19.17
C THR A 443 8.03 44.82 -18.52
N CYS A 444 7.91 45.86 -17.69
CA CYS A 444 6.62 46.37 -17.25
C CYS A 444 5.84 46.85 -18.48
N ILE A 445 5.16 45.93 -19.17
CA ILE A 445 4.25 46.27 -20.26
C ILE A 445 2.97 46.79 -19.64
N ASP A 446 2.92 48.11 -19.52
CA ASP A 446 1.71 48.86 -19.26
C ASP A 446 0.70 48.62 -20.40
N GLY A 447 -0.57 48.38 -20.05
CA GLY A 447 -1.64 48.08 -21.01
C GLY A 447 -1.85 46.59 -21.37
N TYR A 448 -2.44 45.83 -20.45
CA TYR A 448 -3.11 44.54 -20.78
C TYR A 448 -4.35 44.79 -21.67
N ARG A 449 -4.15 44.92 -22.99
CA ARG A 449 -5.18 44.58 -23.99
C ARG A 449 -5.11 43.08 -24.28
N ASP A 450 -6.25 42.47 -24.61
CA ASP A 450 -6.43 41.02 -24.84
C ASP A 450 -5.23 40.37 -25.53
N LEU A 451 -4.44 39.61 -24.78
CA LEU A 451 -3.27 38.90 -25.31
C LEU A 451 -3.72 37.63 -26.03
N ASP A 452 -3.58 37.66 -27.35
CA ASP A 452 -3.96 36.62 -28.30
C ASP A 452 -2.93 35.46 -28.29
N VAL A 453 -2.82 34.75 -27.17
CA VAL A 453 -2.02 33.52 -27.06
C VAL A 453 -2.91 32.34 -27.47
N PRO A 454 -2.59 31.58 -28.55
CA PRO A 454 -3.45 30.50 -29.04
C PRO A 454 -3.79 29.44 -27.99
N SER A 455 -2.82 29.10 -27.13
CA SER A 455 -3.01 28.18 -25.99
C SER A 455 -4.08 28.68 -25.01
N TYR A 456 -4.06 29.97 -24.66
CA TYR A 456 -4.99 30.57 -23.69
C TYR A 456 -6.42 30.65 -24.23
N ARG A 457 -6.62 30.93 -25.53
CA ARG A 457 -7.95 30.89 -26.15
C ARG A 457 -8.54 29.48 -26.14
N VAL A 458 -7.77 28.47 -26.56
CA VAL A 458 -8.22 27.06 -26.56
C VAL A 458 -8.55 26.56 -25.13
N LEU A 459 -7.79 27.00 -24.11
CA LEU A 459 -8.07 26.67 -22.71
C LEU A 459 -9.28 27.43 -22.12
N LYS A 460 -9.63 28.61 -22.66
CA LYS A 460 -10.80 29.39 -22.26
C LYS A 460 -12.11 28.86 -22.85
N GLU A 461 -12.03 28.17 -24.00
CA GLU A 461 -13.17 27.56 -24.71
C GLU A 461 -13.61 26.20 -24.15
N ARG A 462 -12.78 25.53 -23.35
CA ARG A 462 -13.13 24.29 -22.65
C ARG A 462 -12.91 24.42 -21.14
N PRO A 463 -13.96 24.38 -20.31
CA PRO A 463 -13.79 24.28 -18.87
C PRO A 463 -12.91 23.08 -18.52
N LEU A 464 -11.76 23.33 -17.89
CA LEU A 464 -10.95 22.26 -17.33
C LEU A 464 -11.73 21.66 -16.16
N ALA A 465 -12.18 20.42 -16.31
CA ALA A 465 -12.68 19.59 -15.21
C ALA A 465 -11.49 19.13 -14.33
N ALA A 466 -10.77 20.11 -13.77
CA ALA A 466 -9.60 19.91 -12.94
C ALA A 466 -10.03 19.71 -11.48
N ASN A 467 -9.57 18.62 -10.86
CA ASN A 467 -9.83 18.31 -9.45
C ASN A 467 -8.69 18.75 -8.52
N ILE A 468 -7.81 19.65 -8.97
CA ILE A 468 -6.60 20.07 -8.25
C ILE A 468 -6.96 20.96 -7.06
N SER A 469 -7.03 20.39 -5.85
CA SER A 469 -7.18 21.17 -4.62
C SER A 469 -5.87 21.72 -4.07
N LYS A 470 -4.71 21.14 -4.42
CA LYS A 470 -3.42 21.50 -3.82
C LYS A 470 -2.31 21.63 -4.85
N LEU A 471 -1.73 22.83 -4.94
CA LEU A 471 -0.61 23.14 -5.82
C LEU A 471 0.55 23.77 -5.03
N ILE A 472 1.72 23.15 -5.09
CA ILE A 472 2.94 23.62 -4.42
C ILE A 472 4.02 23.90 -5.47
N LEU A 473 4.43 25.17 -5.57
CA LEU A 473 5.38 25.72 -6.54
C LEU A 473 6.56 26.43 -5.85
N GLU A 474 6.77 26.12 -4.57
CA GLU A 474 7.77 26.73 -3.69
C GLU A 474 9.18 26.72 -4.30
N GLY A 475 9.90 27.83 -4.26
CA GLY A 475 11.25 28.00 -4.79
C GLY A 475 11.36 28.17 -6.31
N ARG A 476 10.25 28.16 -7.05
CA ARG A 476 10.26 28.32 -8.51
C ARG A 476 10.39 29.79 -8.91
N THR A 477 11.63 30.20 -9.23
CA THR A 477 11.94 31.57 -9.67
C THR A 477 11.61 31.81 -11.15
N GLU A 478 11.39 30.74 -11.92
CA GLU A 478 10.98 30.76 -13.31
C GLU A 478 9.48 31.05 -13.54
N ILE A 479 8.70 31.23 -12.46
CA ILE A 479 7.26 31.51 -12.51
C ILE A 479 7.00 33.01 -12.53
N GLU A 480 6.23 33.46 -13.51
CA GLU A 480 5.87 34.87 -13.72
C GLU A 480 4.36 35.13 -13.53
N ASP A 481 3.94 36.40 -13.60
CA ASP A 481 2.52 36.78 -13.51
C ASP A 481 1.64 36.13 -14.58
N LEU A 482 2.20 35.81 -15.75
CA LEU A 482 1.50 35.07 -16.81
C LEU A 482 1.16 33.64 -16.37
N ASP A 483 2.04 32.97 -15.61
CA ASP A 483 1.79 31.65 -15.05
C ASP A 483 0.70 31.68 -13.97
N LEU A 484 0.63 32.77 -13.20
CA LEU A 484 -0.48 32.98 -12.25
C LEU A 484 -1.83 33.09 -12.96
N ILE A 485 -1.89 33.74 -14.14
CA ILE A 485 -3.11 33.79 -14.95
C ILE A 485 -3.53 32.38 -15.36
N TYR A 486 -2.59 31.53 -15.78
CA TYR A 486 -2.90 30.12 -16.06
C TYR A 486 -3.43 29.40 -14.81
N ILE A 487 -2.83 29.58 -13.62
CA ILE A 487 -3.33 28.98 -12.36
C ILE A 487 -4.79 29.38 -12.06
N THR A 488 -5.26 30.57 -12.50
CA THR A 488 -6.68 30.95 -12.31
C THR A 488 -7.67 30.05 -13.05
N LEU A 489 -7.23 29.26 -14.04
CA LEU A 489 -8.04 28.23 -14.69
C LEU A 489 -8.37 27.05 -13.76
N LEU A 490 -7.64 26.90 -12.64
CA LEU A 490 -7.89 25.92 -11.58
C LEU A 490 -8.78 26.46 -10.44
N SER A 491 -9.26 27.70 -10.55
CA SER A 491 -10.04 28.41 -9.51
C SER A 491 -11.26 27.65 -8.98
N GLY A 492 -11.87 26.79 -9.79
CA GLY A 492 -13.03 25.98 -9.40
C GLY A 492 -12.73 24.93 -8.33
N SER A 493 -11.49 24.44 -8.23
CA SER A 493 -11.09 23.36 -7.30
C SER A 493 -9.96 23.71 -6.34
N LEU A 494 -9.16 24.74 -6.64
CA LEU A 494 -7.93 25.05 -5.91
C LEU A 494 -8.20 25.61 -4.49
N CYS A 495 -7.85 24.83 -3.47
CA CYS A 495 -8.01 25.16 -2.05
C CYS A 495 -6.70 25.55 -1.35
N TYR A 496 -5.56 25.07 -1.83
CA TYR A 496 -4.23 25.32 -1.27
C TYR A 496 -3.26 25.71 -2.38
N LEU A 497 -2.60 26.86 -2.22
CA LEU A 497 -1.54 27.33 -3.11
C LEU A 497 -0.31 27.75 -2.30
N ASN A 498 0.88 27.32 -2.74
CA ASN A 498 2.16 27.76 -2.20
C ASN A 498 3.08 28.26 -3.32
N LEU A 499 3.36 29.56 -3.28
CA LEU A 499 4.24 30.33 -4.16
C LEU A 499 5.48 30.83 -3.41
N ARG A 500 5.83 30.23 -2.26
CA ARG A 500 6.93 30.73 -1.43
C ARG A 500 8.23 30.82 -2.23
N GLY A 501 8.91 31.97 -2.21
CA GLY A 501 10.17 32.16 -2.94
C GLY A 501 10.04 32.27 -4.46
N CYS A 502 8.82 32.35 -5.02
CA CYS A 502 8.60 32.72 -6.42
C CYS A 502 8.88 34.23 -6.63
N MET A 503 10.16 34.61 -6.65
CA MET A 503 10.60 36.02 -6.59
C MET A 503 10.19 36.86 -7.80
N SER A 504 9.93 36.25 -8.96
CA SER A 504 9.57 36.92 -10.22
C SER A 504 8.09 37.29 -10.31
N VAL A 505 7.26 36.77 -9.40
CA VAL A 505 5.84 37.08 -9.28
C VAL A 505 5.63 38.44 -8.61
N THR A 506 4.73 39.27 -9.14
CA THR A 506 4.42 40.60 -8.61
C THR A 506 3.16 40.62 -7.74
N ASP A 507 3.02 41.68 -6.93
CA ASP A 507 1.79 41.99 -6.18
C ASP A 507 0.55 42.08 -7.09
N ILE A 508 0.72 42.60 -8.30
CA ILE A 508 -0.35 42.73 -9.30
C ILE A 508 -0.75 41.33 -9.84
N GLY A 509 0.21 40.44 -10.08
CA GLY A 509 -0.07 39.05 -10.45
C GLY A 509 -0.81 38.29 -9.34
N ILE A 510 -0.35 38.41 -8.10
CA ILE A 510 -0.96 37.71 -6.95
C ILE A 510 -2.38 38.24 -6.68
N SER A 511 -2.59 39.56 -6.68
CA SER A 511 -3.93 40.14 -6.52
C SER A 511 -4.93 39.67 -7.59
N LYS A 512 -4.50 39.59 -8.86
CA LYS A 512 -5.31 39.00 -9.94
C LYS A 512 -5.67 37.55 -9.67
N LEU A 513 -4.71 36.72 -9.23
CA LEU A 513 -4.97 35.32 -8.88
C LEU A 513 -5.97 35.19 -7.73
N ILE A 514 -5.78 35.97 -6.65
CA ILE A 514 -6.66 36.02 -5.48
C ILE A 514 -8.09 36.37 -5.88
N SER A 515 -8.27 37.36 -6.77
CA SER A 515 -9.59 37.79 -7.27
C SER A 515 -10.35 36.72 -8.08
N LYS A 516 -9.69 35.62 -8.45
CA LYS A 516 -10.27 34.53 -9.26
C LYS A 516 -10.35 33.20 -8.51
N CYS A 517 -9.39 32.86 -7.66
CA CYS A 517 -9.32 31.58 -6.97
C CYS A 517 -10.16 31.57 -5.68
N LEU A 518 -11.48 31.63 -5.83
CA LEU A 518 -12.42 31.88 -4.74
C LEU A 518 -12.59 30.72 -3.75
N ASN A 519 -12.04 29.54 -4.04
CA ASN A 519 -12.06 28.37 -3.16
C ASN A 519 -10.79 28.21 -2.31
N LEU A 520 -9.84 29.15 -2.40
CA LEU A 520 -8.63 29.12 -1.58
C LEU A 520 -8.93 29.24 -0.09
N HIS A 521 -8.51 28.23 0.67
CA HIS A 521 -8.48 28.22 2.13
C HIS A 521 -7.07 28.41 2.69
N SER A 522 -6.02 28.17 1.90
CA SER A 522 -4.63 28.37 2.31
C SER A 522 -3.78 28.96 1.18
N ILE A 523 -3.13 30.08 1.46
CA ILE A 523 -2.14 30.69 0.58
C ILE A 523 -0.82 30.95 1.31
N VAL A 524 0.27 30.42 0.75
CA VAL A 524 1.65 30.67 1.20
C VAL A 524 2.34 31.48 0.10
N ALA A 525 2.62 32.75 0.38
CA ALA A 525 3.25 33.68 -0.55
C ALA A 525 4.48 34.36 0.06
N GLY A 526 5.08 33.76 1.10
CA GLY A 526 6.30 34.27 1.75
C GLY A 526 7.47 34.38 0.77
N ASP A 527 8.41 35.28 1.05
CA ASP A 527 9.58 35.53 0.20
C ASP A 527 9.24 35.90 -1.28
N THR A 528 8.06 36.48 -1.52
CA THR A 528 7.61 37.05 -2.82
C THR A 528 7.41 38.57 -2.74
N ASN A 529 6.91 39.20 -3.82
CA ASN A 529 6.50 40.60 -3.85
C ASN A 529 5.03 40.82 -3.41
N PHE A 530 4.42 39.93 -2.62
CA PHE A 530 3.08 40.14 -2.04
C PHE A 530 3.00 41.47 -1.28
N GLY A 531 2.00 42.31 -1.59
CA GLY A 531 1.86 43.65 -1.05
C GLY A 531 0.42 44.19 -1.02
N THR A 532 0.28 45.50 -1.18
CA THR A 532 -0.98 46.24 -0.95
C THR A 532 -2.11 45.81 -1.89
N SER A 533 -1.83 45.54 -3.16
CA SER A 533 -2.83 45.09 -4.14
C SER A 533 -3.39 43.73 -3.77
N SER A 534 -2.52 42.82 -3.30
CA SER A 534 -2.92 41.48 -2.85
C SER A 534 -3.77 41.56 -1.58
N ILE A 535 -3.43 42.44 -0.64
CA ILE A 535 -4.23 42.69 0.58
C ILE A 535 -5.61 43.24 0.19
N LEU A 536 -5.69 44.22 -0.72
CA LEU A 536 -6.96 44.75 -1.21
C LEU A 536 -7.82 43.68 -1.89
N ALA A 537 -7.22 42.79 -2.68
CA ALA A 537 -7.92 41.67 -3.30
C ALA A 537 -8.37 40.57 -2.30
N LEU A 538 -7.66 40.39 -1.19
CA LEU A 538 -8.11 39.51 -0.10
C LEU A 538 -9.34 40.08 0.63
N CYS A 539 -9.34 41.40 0.86
CA CYS A 539 -10.37 42.10 1.62
C CYS A 539 -11.57 42.55 0.77
N SER A 540 -11.47 42.56 -0.56
CA SER A 540 -12.60 42.88 -1.43
C SER A 540 -13.71 41.83 -1.30
N ASP A 541 -14.95 42.28 -1.11
CA ASP A 541 -16.10 41.39 -1.09
C ASP A 541 -16.29 40.68 -2.43
N LEU A 542 -16.65 39.40 -2.37
CA LEU A 542 -16.92 38.58 -3.54
C LEU A 542 -18.09 39.17 -4.36
N PRO A 543 -18.00 39.19 -5.71
CA PRO A 543 -19.13 39.56 -6.55
C PRO A 543 -20.27 38.54 -6.42
N SER A 544 -21.20 38.85 -5.51
CA SER A 544 -22.47 38.20 -5.19
C SER A 544 -22.65 36.72 -5.60
N LEU A 545 -22.47 35.82 -4.62
CA LEU A 545 -23.51 34.82 -4.39
C LEU A 545 -24.66 35.53 -3.63
N GLU A 546 -25.90 35.12 -3.86
CA GLU A 546 -27.11 35.91 -3.53
C GLU A 546 -27.16 36.41 -2.07
N CYS A 547 -27.46 37.70 -1.91
CA CYS A 547 -27.31 38.42 -0.66
C CYS A 547 -28.48 38.17 0.31
N PHE A 548 -28.25 37.33 1.33
CA PHE A 548 -29.12 37.26 2.50
C PHE A 548 -28.73 38.33 3.54
N PRO A 549 -29.67 39.13 4.06
CA PRO A 549 -29.37 40.17 5.04
C PRO A 549 -28.96 39.56 6.39
N GLY A 550 -27.68 39.72 6.77
CA GLY A 550 -27.16 39.33 8.08
C GLY A 550 -25.84 38.53 8.07
N VAL A 551 -25.26 38.24 6.91
CA VAL A 551 -24.04 37.42 6.79
C VAL A 551 -22.76 38.27 6.93
N HIS A 552 -21.77 37.75 7.66
CA HIS A 552 -20.42 38.33 7.79
C HIS A 552 -19.73 38.47 6.42
N SER A 553 -18.75 39.40 6.28
CA SER A 553 -18.08 39.73 5.00
C SER A 553 -17.71 38.48 4.20
N THR A 554 -18.13 38.49 2.92
CA THR A 554 -17.89 37.41 1.95
C THR A 554 -16.51 37.52 1.28
N SER A 555 -15.61 38.35 1.80
CA SER A 555 -14.23 38.47 1.34
C SER A 555 -13.45 37.15 1.45
N LEU A 556 -12.40 36.97 0.64
CA LEU A 556 -11.56 35.77 0.75
C LEU A 556 -10.81 35.75 2.09
N ALA A 557 -10.47 36.92 2.64
CA ALA A 557 -9.85 37.08 3.95
C ALA A 557 -10.62 36.39 5.08
N SER A 558 -11.96 36.40 5.08
CA SER A 558 -12.77 35.76 6.13
C SER A 558 -12.83 34.23 6.01
N ARG A 559 -12.51 33.68 4.83
CA ARG A 559 -12.54 32.23 4.51
C ARG A 559 -11.18 31.55 4.53
N LEU A 560 -10.09 32.31 4.54
CA LEU A 560 -8.73 31.80 4.63
C LEU A 560 -8.44 31.25 6.03
N GLN A 561 -8.10 29.96 6.08
CA GLN A 561 -7.61 29.28 7.27
C GLN A 561 -6.10 29.51 7.48
N LYS A 562 -5.36 29.79 6.40
CA LYS A 562 -3.91 30.02 6.45
C LYS A 562 -3.45 31.06 5.43
N LEU A 563 -2.82 32.11 5.93
CA LEU A 563 -2.09 33.11 5.14
C LEU A 563 -0.65 33.16 5.67
N HIS A 564 0.35 32.92 4.83
CA HIS A 564 1.76 33.03 5.21
C HIS A 564 2.53 33.92 4.23
N ILE A 565 2.89 35.12 4.70
CA ILE A 565 3.55 36.19 3.94
C ILE A 565 4.87 36.66 4.60
N GLY A 566 5.49 35.79 5.40
CA GLY A 566 6.80 36.08 5.99
C GLY A 566 7.88 36.26 4.92
N GLY A 567 8.75 37.27 5.09
CA GLY A 567 9.86 37.56 4.18
C GLY A 567 9.49 38.32 2.89
N CYS A 568 8.21 38.68 2.70
CA CYS A 568 7.80 39.52 1.57
C CYS A 568 8.46 40.91 1.63
N LYS A 569 8.98 41.38 0.49
CA LYS A 569 9.64 42.69 0.39
C LYS A 569 8.57 43.76 0.15
N SER A 570 8.26 44.55 1.17
CA SER A 570 7.38 45.71 1.03
C SER A 570 7.97 46.72 0.05
N LYS A 571 7.18 47.10 -0.96
CA LYS A 571 7.34 48.32 -1.76
C LYS A 571 6.01 49.07 -1.77
#